data_AF-A0A8J6WPS4-F1
#
_entry.id   AF-A0A8J6WPS4-F1
#
_cell.length_a   1.000
_cell.length_b   1.000
_cell.length_c   1.000
_cell.angle_alpha   90.00
_cell.angle_beta   90.00
_cell.angle_gamma   90.00
#
_symmetry.space_group_name_H-M   'P 1'
#
loop_
_entity.id
_entity.type
_entity.pdbx_description
1 polymer ?
#
loop_
_entity_poly.entity_id
_entity_poly.type
_entity_poly.pdbx_seq_one_letter_code
_entity_poly.pdbx_strand_id
1 'polypeptide(L)' 'MADRVTVDIEGLRERIDEAYSDNPLWTELSLAQKLRRLLLDGLEKVESDRAPKPPAKG' A
#
# COMPACT_ATOMS: atom_id res chain seq x y z
N MET A 1 -9.47 -21.70 1.31
CA MET A 1 -8.13 -21.78 0.68
C MET A 1 -7.53 -20.40 0.78
N ALA A 2 -6.31 -20.24 1.26
CA ALA A 2 -5.65 -18.93 1.21
C ALA A 2 -5.11 -18.72 -0.20
N ASP A 3 -5.49 -17.63 -0.86
CA ASP A 3 -4.85 -17.24 -2.11
C ASP A 3 -3.40 -16.86 -1.83
N ARG A 4 -2.49 -17.53 -2.52
CA ARG A 4 -1.04 -17.32 -2.40
C ARG A 4 -0.49 -16.94 -3.76
N VAL A 5 0.19 -15.82 -3.81
CA VAL A 5 0.89 -15.33 -5.01
C VAL A 5 2.35 -15.14 -4.62
N THR A 6 3.25 -15.71 -5.41
CA THR A 6 4.68 -15.40 -5.30
C THR A 6 4.96 -14.15 -6.11
N VAL A 7 5.59 -13.16 -5.49
CA VAL A 7 5.92 -11.88 -6.12
C VAL A 7 7.41 -11.67 -5.97
N ASP A 8 8.07 -11.30 -7.07
CA ASP A 8 9.45 -10.83 -7.01
C ASP A 8 9.46 -9.39 -6.49
N ILE A 9 10.28 -9.16 -5.47
CA ILE A 9 10.40 -7.89 -4.75
C ILE A 9 11.85 -7.41 -4.69
N GLU A 10 12.73 -7.95 -5.54
CA GLU A 10 14.10 -7.46 -5.67
C GLU A 10 14.12 -5.95 -5.95
N GLY A 11 14.93 -5.21 -5.20
CA GLY A 11 14.98 -3.74 -5.23
C GLY A 11 13.75 -3.00 -4.67
N LEU A 12 12.58 -3.65 -4.57
CA LEU A 12 11.39 -3.04 -3.97
C LEU A 12 11.52 -2.91 -2.45
N ARG A 13 12.17 -3.86 -1.79
CA ARG A 13 12.35 -3.82 -0.33
C ARG A 13 13.05 -2.55 0.13
N GLU A 14 14.19 -2.22 -0.48
CA GLU A 14 14.98 -1.03 -0.13
C GLU A 14 14.19 0.24 -0.37
N ARG A 15 13.50 0.33 -1.52
CA ARG A 15 12.65 1.48 -1.84
C ARG A 15 11.49 1.65 -0.86
N ILE A 16 10.91 0.55 -0.40
CA ILE A 16 9.83 0.58 0.60
C ILE A 16 10.35 1.06 1.96
N ASP A 17 11.53 0.62 2.37
CA ASP A 17 12.12 1.03 3.64
C ASP A 17 12.57 2.50 3.60
N GLU A 18 13.13 2.97 2.47
CA GLU A 18 13.50 4.36 2.25
C GLU A 18 12.29 5.29 2.22
N ALA A 19 11.21 4.93 1.50
CA ALA A 19 10.02 5.76 1.38
C ALA A 19 9.29 6.01 2.72
N TYR A 20 9.55 5.19 3.74
CA TYR A 20 8.95 5.28 5.06
C TYR A 20 9.99 5.40 6.17
N SER A 21 11.22 5.83 5.84
CA SER A 21 12.33 5.96 6.79
C SER A 21 12.00 6.85 7.99
N ASP A 22 11.13 7.84 7.77
CA ASP A 22 10.72 8.81 8.79
C ASP A 22 9.64 8.26 9.74
N ASN A 23 9.12 7.06 9.47
CA ASN A 23 8.10 6.43 10.31
C ASN A 23 8.73 5.33 11.18
N PRO A 24 8.98 5.58 12.48
CA PRO A 24 9.62 4.60 13.36
C PRO A 24 8.82 3.30 13.48
N LEU A 25 7.48 3.38 13.43
CA LEU A 25 6.61 2.19 13.47
C LEU A 25 6.76 1.33 12.21
N TRP A 26 7.23 1.89 11.10
CA TRP A 26 7.49 1.14 9.88
C TRP A 26 8.61 0.13 10.06
N THR A 27 9.63 0.48 10.83
CA THR A 27 10.79 -0.39 11.08
C THR A 27 10.43 -1.64 11.90
N GLU A 28 9.36 -1.56 12.70
CA GLU A 28 8.85 -2.67 13.51
C GLU A 28 7.99 -3.68 12.70
N LEU A 29 7.54 -3.28 11.50
CA LEU A 29 6.72 -4.14 10.66
C LEU A 29 7.55 -5.16 9.89
N SER A 30 7.06 -6.40 9.85
CA SER A 30 7.56 -7.40 8.90
C SER A 30 7.27 -6.97 7.46
N LEU A 31 8.08 -7.47 6.52
CA LEU A 31 7.89 -7.22 5.09
C LEU A 31 6.47 -7.57 4.61
N ALA A 32 5.89 -8.68 5.11
CA ALA A 32 4.52 -9.06 4.78
C ALA A 32 3.48 -8.02 5.25
N GLN A 33 3.66 -7.45 6.45
CA GLN A 33 2.80 -6.39 6.97
C GLN A 33 2.95 -5.09 6.16
N LYS A 34 4.18 -4.72 5.79
CA LYS A 34 4.47 -3.57 4.93
C LYS A 34 3.77 -3.71 3.58
N LEU A 35 3.95 -4.85 2.90
CA LEU A 35 3.29 -5.15 1.62
C LEU A 35 1.76 -5.12 1.75
N ARG A 36 1.21 -5.72 2.80
CA ARG A 36 -0.23 -5.68 3.06
C ARG A 36 -0.73 -4.25 3.22
N ARG A 37 -0.01 -3.39 3.95
CA ARG A 37 -0.39 -1.99 4.14
C ARG A 37 -0.38 -1.23 2.82
N LEU A 38 0.68 -1.39 2.02
CA LEU A 38 0.81 -0.73 0.71
C LEU A 38 -0.30 -1.15 -0.26
N LEU A 39 -0.67 -2.43 -0.27
CA LEU A 39 -1.77 -2.93 -1.10
C LEU A 39 -3.12 -2.32 -0.69
N LEU A 40 -3.37 -2.19 0.62
CA LEU A 40 -4.59 -1.55 1.13
C LEU A 40 -4.64 -0.06 0.78
N ASP A 41 -3.54 0.66 1.00
CA ASP A 41 -3.45 2.08 0.65
C ASP A 41 -3.63 2.31 -0.86
N GLY A 42 -3.10 1.41 -1.69
CA GLY A 42 -3.30 1.43 -3.14
C GLY A 42 -4.74 1.14 -3.55
N LEU A 43 -5.39 0.17 -2.90
CA LEU A 43 -6.80 -0.15 -3.14
C LEU A 43 -7.71 1.03 -2.79
N GLU A 44 -7.50 1.64 -1.62
CA GLU A 44 -8.27 2.80 -1.15
C GLU A 44 -8.16 3.99 -2.12
N LYS A 45 -6.96 4.22 -2.70
CA LYS A 45 -6.78 5.24 -3.73
C LYS A 45 -7.58 4.94 -4.99
N VAL A 46 -7.53 3.70 -5.49
CA VAL A 46 -8.29 3.29 -6.68
C VAL A 46 -9.79 3.38 -6.45
N GLU A 47 -10.26 3.02 -5.25
CA GLU A 47 -11.66 3.15 -4.86
C GLU A 47 -12.09 4.62 -4.75
N SER A 48 -11.24 5.47 -4.18
CA SER A 48 -11.47 6.92 -4.06
C SER A 48 -11.52 7.60 -5.42
N ASP A 49 -10.62 7.25 -6.34
CA ASP A 49 -10.58 7.79 -7.71
C ASP A 49 -11.80 7.36 -8.55
N ARG A 50 -12.42 6.22 -8.20
CA ARG A 50 -13.65 5.72 -8.83
C ARG A 50 -14.92 6.25 -8.19
N ALA A 51 -14.85 6.89 -7.03
CA ALA A 51 -16.03 7.46 -6.40
C ALA A 51 -16.60 8.58 -7.29
N PRO A 52 -17.88 8.51 -7.70
CA PRO A 52 -18.47 9.55 -8.54
C PRO A 52 -18.43 10.87 -7.78
N LYS A 53 -17.77 11.88 -8.39
CA LYS A 53 -17.73 13.25 -7.84
C LYS A 53 -19.17 13.69 -7.56
N PRO A 54 -19.54 14.02 -6.31
CA PRO A 54 -20.90 14.42 -6.02
C PRO A 54 -21.25 15.62 -6.90
N PRO A 55 -22.47 15.67 -7.47
CA PRO A 55 -22.84 16.73 -8.40
C PRO A 55 -22.62 18.08 -7.71
N ALA A 56 -21.86 18.95 -8.38
CA ALA A 56 -21.70 20.33 -7.96
C ALA A 56 -23.10 20.93 -7.86
N LYS A 57 -23.51 21.28 -6.63
CA LYS A 57 -24.73 22.06 -6.41
C LYS A 57 -24.53 23.39 -7.12
N GLY A 58 -25.29 23.60 -8.19
CA GLY A 58 -25.49 24.92 -8.81
C GLY A 58 -26.43 25.79 -7.99
#